data_AF-X1RTP4-F1
#
_entry.id   AF-X1RTP4-F1
#
_cell.length_a   1.000
_cell.length_b   1.000
_cell.length_c   1.000
_cell.angle_alpha   90.00
_cell.angle_beta   90.00
_cell.angle_gamma   90.00
#
_symmetry.space_group_name_H-M   'P 1'
#
loop_
_entity.id
_entity.type
_entity.pdbx_description
1 polymer ?
#
loop_
_entity_poly.entity_id
_entity_poly.type
_entity_poly.pdbx_seq_one_letter_code
_entity_poly.pdbx_strand_id
1 'polypeptide(L)'
;EWIELYNNSSFPIELADWSLKAADGIPDISLVGVIPAKGYFLLERTDDETIKDLKADQTYKGALGNEGEDLQLRDASGILIDSVPCETSGGWFAGENDGRYTMERTDPGSPGTTKNNWHTNDGITRNSTDADGNPINGTPKSENSKEFWNQP
;
A
#
# COMPACT_ATOMS: atom_id res chain seq x y z
N GLU A 1 1.39 10.53 3.88
CA GLU A 1 0.74 9.21 3.72
C GLU A 1 1.13 8.66 2.37
N TRP A 2 1.25 7.35 2.25
CA TRP A 2 1.62 6.69 1.01
C TRP A 2 0.89 5.36 0.88
N ILE A 3 0.77 4.89 -0.36
CA ILE A 3 0.22 3.58 -0.73
C ILE A 3 1.22 2.94 -1.68
N GLU A 4 1.32 1.62 -1.69
CA GLU A 4 2.15 0.91 -2.65
C GLU A 4 1.38 -0.22 -3.31
N LEU A 5 1.58 -0.38 -4.62
CA LEU A 5 1.09 -1.51 -5.38
C LEU A 5 2.27 -2.43 -5.72
N TYR A 6 2.08 -3.73 -5.51
CA TYR A 6 3.05 -4.74 -5.91
C TYR A 6 2.53 -5.56 -7.09
N ASN A 7 3.34 -5.69 -8.14
CA ASN A 7 3.02 -6.54 -9.27
C ASN A 7 3.50 -7.97 -9.04
N ASN A 8 2.60 -8.84 -8.57
CA ASN A 8 2.91 -10.25 -8.34
C ASN A 8 2.95 -11.11 -9.64
N SER A 9 2.90 -10.52 -10.83
CA SER A 9 3.04 -11.26 -12.10
C SER A 9 4.50 -11.37 -12.55
N SER A 10 4.74 -12.10 -13.63
CA SER A 10 6.06 -12.22 -14.28
C SER A 10 6.27 -11.23 -15.43
N PHE A 11 5.35 -10.29 -15.64
CA PHE A 11 5.40 -9.31 -16.74
C PHE A 11 5.10 -7.90 -16.20
N PRO A 12 5.60 -6.84 -16.86
CA PRO A 12 5.22 -5.48 -16.49
C PRO A 12 3.71 -5.27 -16.67
N ILE A 13 3.10 -4.46 -15.81
CA ILE A 13 1.70 -4.04 -15.89
C ILE A 13 1.65 -2.56 -16.21
N GLU A 14 1.01 -2.23 -17.34
CA GLU A 14 0.67 -0.87 -17.72
C GLU A 14 -0.55 -0.41 -16.91
N LEU A 15 -0.42 0.69 -16.19
CA LEU A 15 -1.46 1.26 -15.33
C LEU A 15 -2.31 2.32 -16.03
N ALA A 16 -2.11 2.59 -17.32
CA ALA A 16 -2.93 3.54 -18.05
C ALA A 16 -4.42 3.21 -17.87
N ASP A 17 -5.19 4.19 -17.40
CA ASP A 17 -6.62 4.11 -17.10
C ASP A 17 -7.02 3.15 -15.95
N TRP A 18 -6.06 2.58 -15.21
CA TRP A 18 -6.35 1.88 -13.97
C TRP A 18 -6.78 2.87 -12.88
N SER A 19 -7.48 2.38 -11.86
CA SER A 19 -7.88 3.22 -10.73
C SER A 19 -7.72 2.52 -9.39
N LEU A 20 -7.33 3.29 -8.38
CA LEU A 20 -7.37 2.90 -6.96
C LEU A 20 -8.34 3.83 -6.24
N LYS A 21 -9.42 3.28 -5.69
CA LYS A 21 -10.52 4.08 -5.13
C LYS A 21 -10.93 3.57 -3.75
N ALA A 22 -11.15 4.48 -2.81
CA ALA A 22 -11.91 4.20 -1.59
C ALA A 22 -13.41 4.16 -1.88
N ALA A 23 -14.16 3.38 -1.10
CA ALA A 23 -15.60 3.23 -1.25
C ALA A 23 -16.39 4.51 -0.90
N ASP A 24 -15.85 5.35 -0.01
CA ASP A 24 -16.41 6.65 0.36
C ASP A 24 -16.16 7.74 -0.71
N GLY A 25 -15.33 7.42 -1.72
CA GLY A 25 -14.95 8.27 -2.84
C GLY A 25 -13.63 9.03 -2.66
N ILE A 26 -12.93 8.90 -1.52
CA ILE A 26 -11.68 9.60 -1.26
C ILE A 26 -10.67 8.66 -0.57
N PRO A 27 -9.52 8.33 -1.19
CA PRO A 27 -9.04 8.85 -2.46
C PRO A 27 -9.72 8.18 -3.68
N ASP A 28 -9.84 8.93 -4.79
CA ASP A 28 -10.14 8.40 -6.13
C ASP A 28 -8.93 8.72 -7.03
N ILE A 29 -8.09 7.70 -7.26
CA ILE A 29 -6.81 7.84 -7.94
C ILE A 29 -6.90 7.22 -9.32
N SER A 30 -6.72 8.03 -10.37
CA SER A 30 -6.41 7.53 -11.71
C SER A 30 -4.91 7.23 -11.79
N LEU A 31 -4.55 5.99 -12.06
CA LEU A 31 -3.16 5.54 -12.12
C LEU A 31 -2.60 5.72 -13.53
N VAL A 32 -1.30 5.97 -13.61
CA VAL A 32 -0.53 6.02 -14.87
C VAL A 32 0.86 5.45 -14.65
N GLY A 33 1.52 5.01 -15.72
CA GLY A 33 2.86 4.45 -15.67
C GLY A 33 2.86 2.92 -15.70
N VAL A 34 3.95 2.33 -15.25
CA VAL A 34 4.21 0.89 -15.38
C VAL A 34 4.73 0.34 -14.07
N ILE A 35 4.16 -0.77 -13.61
CA ILE A 35 4.76 -1.56 -12.53
C ILE A 35 5.59 -2.68 -13.18
N PRO A 36 6.92 -2.71 -13.01
CA PRO A 36 7.75 -3.81 -13.50
C PRO A 36 7.28 -5.17 -12.96
N ALA A 37 7.63 -6.26 -13.65
CA ALA A 37 7.42 -7.61 -13.14
C ALA A 37 8.08 -7.76 -11.78
N LYS A 38 7.34 -8.24 -10.76
CA LYS A 38 7.83 -8.34 -9.37
C LYS A 38 8.34 -7.01 -8.80
N GLY A 39 7.87 -5.90 -9.35
CA GLY A 39 8.21 -4.55 -8.93
C GLY A 39 7.10 -3.90 -8.11
N TYR A 40 7.42 -2.71 -7.59
CA TYR A 40 6.57 -1.89 -6.77
C TYR A 40 6.23 -0.58 -7.47
N PHE A 41 5.09 0.00 -7.13
CA PHE A 41 4.64 1.31 -7.59
C PHE A 41 4.18 2.14 -6.39
N LEU A 42 4.98 3.14 -6.05
CA LEU A 42 4.84 3.96 -4.86
C LEU A 42 3.99 5.20 -5.16
N LEU A 43 2.93 5.37 -4.38
CA LEU A 43 2.01 6.49 -4.43
C LEU A 43 2.19 7.35 -3.18
N GLU A 44 2.51 8.63 -3.34
CA GLU A 44 2.57 9.58 -2.21
C GLU A 44 1.47 10.63 -2.28
N ARG A 45 0.95 11.02 -1.11
CA ARG A 45 -0.14 12.00 -1.04
C ARG A 45 0.40 13.42 -1.15
N THR A 46 -0.19 14.22 -2.03
CA THR A 46 0.01 15.67 -2.26
C THR A 46 1.32 16.04 -2.96
N ASP A 47 2.44 15.50 -2.49
CA ASP A 47 3.78 15.72 -3.02
C ASP A 47 4.64 14.46 -2.83
N ASP A 48 5.89 14.53 -3.27
CA ASP A 48 6.88 13.44 -3.30
C ASP A 48 7.95 13.71 -2.22
N GLU A 49 7.48 14.00 -1.01
CA GLU A 49 8.32 14.37 0.14
C GLU A 49 7.99 13.54 1.41
N THR A 50 6.98 12.66 1.36
CA THR A 50 6.66 11.76 2.49
C THR A 50 7.80 10.77 2.72
N ILE A 51 8.34 10.15 1.67
CA ILE A 51 9.50 9.27 1.74
C ILE A 51 10.68 9.98 1.06
N LYS A 52 11.53 10.59 1.87
CA LYS A 52 12.52 11.58 1.43
C LYS A 52 13.57 11.06 0.45
N ASP A 53 13.97 9.81 0.61
CA ASP A 53 15.07 9.19 -0.10
C ASP A 53 14.64 8.24 -1.23
N LEU A 54 13.33 8.13 -1.47
CA LEU A 54 12.78 7.44 -2.63
C LEU A 54 11.95 8.42 -3.46
N LYS A 55 11.83 8.11 -4.75
CA LYS A 55 10.90 8.81 -5.63
C LYS A 55 9.61 8.03 -5.74
N ALA A 56 8.49 8.67 -5.42
CA ALA A 56 7.17 8.21 -5.76
C ALA A 56 7.07 8.04 -7.28
N ASP A 57 6.41 6.97 -7.71
CA ASP A 57 6.10 6.76 -9.12
C ASP A 57 4.94 7.67 -9.55
N GLN A 58 4.07 8.04 -8.61
CA GLN A 58 2.99 8.99 -8.81
C GLN A 58 2.57 9.65 -7.50
N THR A 59 2.17 10.92 -7.55
CA THR A 59 1.50 11.59 -6.43
C THR A 59 -0.02 11.56 -6.59
N TYR A 60 -0.77 11.50 -5.50
CA TYR A 60 -2.24 11.53 -5.50
C TYR A 60 -2.82 12.54 -4.52
N LYS A 61 -4.15 12.71 -4.53
CA LYS A 61 -4.90 13.59 -3.60
C LYS A 61 -6.02 12.81 -2.93
N GLY A 62 -6.49 13.32 -1.79
CA GLY A 62 -7.38 12.58 -0.89
C GLY A 62 -6.56 11.87 0.19
N ALA A 63 -6.97 11.99 1.44
CA ALA A 63 -6.32 11.30 2.55
C ALA A 63 -6.94 9.92 2.75
N LEU A 64 -6.21 9.02 3.38
CA LEU A 64 -6.79 7.80 3.93
C LEU A 64 -7.37 8.11 5.31
N GLY A 65 -8.51 7.52 5.63
CA GLY A 65 -9.09 7.55 6.96
C GLY A 65 -8.21 6.82 7.97
N ASN A 66 -8.06 7.41 9.15
CA ASN A 66 -7.31 6.77 10.25
C ASN A 66 -7.97 5.48 10.75
N GLU A 67 -9.30 5.38 10.61
CA GLU A 67 -10.08 4.25 11.13
C GLU A 67 -10.15 3.06 10.17
N GLY A 68 -9.76 3.23 8.90
CA GLY A 68 -9.89 2.22 7.85
C GLY A 68 -10.40 2.80 6.54
N GLU A 69 -10.08 2.14 5.43
CA GLU A 69 -10.66 2.42 4.12
C GLU A 69 -11.05 1.12 3.40
N ASP A 70 -12.12 1.17 2.61
CA ASP A 70 -12.46 0.12 1.66
C ASP A 70 -11.85 0.43 0.29
N LEU A 71 -10.62 -0.01 0.07
CA LEU A 71 -9.87 0.26 -1.16
C LEU A 71 -10.14 -0.77 -2.25
N GLN A 72 -10.30 -0.31 -3.50
CA GLN A 72 -10.50 -1.14 -4.69
C GLN A 72 -9.54 -0.74 -5.80
N LEU A 73 -8.77 -1.70 -6.30
CA LEU A 73 -7.93 -1.56 -7.49
C LEU A 73 -8.68 -2.13 -8.70
N ARG A 74 -8.88 -1.32 -9.72
CA ARG A 74 -9.56 -1.70 -10.96
C ARG A 74 -8.68 -1.45 -12.17
N ASP A 75 -8.76 -2.35 -13.14
CA ASP A 75 -8.05 -2.19 -14.41
C ASP A 75 -8.69 -1.14 -15.33
N ALA A 76 -8.08 -0.94 -16.50
CA ALA A 76 -8.54 -0.02 -17.54
C ALA A 76 -9.96 -0.32 -18.07
N SER A 77 -10.45 -1.55 -17.92
CA SER A 77 -11.82 -1.94 -18.30
C SER A 77 -12.81 -1.82 -17.13
N GLY A 78 -12.35 -1.36 -15.95
CA GLY A 78 -13.14 -1.25 -14.73
C GLY A 78 -13.31 -2.57 -13.97
N ILE A 79 -12.63 -3.64 -14.37
CA ILE A 79 -12.67 -4.93 -13.70
C ILE A 79 -11.92 -4.82 -12.37
N LEU A 80 -12.52 -5.35 -11.30
CA LEU A 80 -11.89 -5.41 -9.99
C LEU A 80 -10.72 -6.40 -10.02
N ILE A 81 -9.52 -5.90 -9.73
CA ILE A 81 -8.29 -6.70 -9.67
C ILE A 81 -8.00 -7.11 -8.23
N ASP A 82 -8.13 -6.18 -7.28
CA ASP A 82 -7.92 -6.44 -5.86
C ASP A 82 -8.74 -5.48 -4.99
N SER A 83 -8.96 -5.85 -3.73
CA SER A 83 -9.65 -5.00 -2.77
C SER A 83 -9.23 -5.27 -1.34
N VAL A 84 -9.26 -4.23 -0.51
CA VAL A 84 -8.96 -4.28 0.91
C VAL A 84 -10.11 -3.61 1.67
N PRO A 85 -11.11 -4.39 2.13
CA PRO A 85 -12.33 -3.86 2.75
C PRO A 85 -12.14 -3.61 4.25
N CYS A 86 -11.23 -2.72 4.63
CA CYS A 86 -10.90 -2.49 6.03
C CYS A 86 -12.03 -1.79 6.80
N GLU A 87 -12.59 -0.71 6.24
CA GLU A 87 -13.64 0.07 6.92
C GLU A 87 -14.85 -0.81 7.27
N THR A 88 -15.39 -1.53 6.28
CA THR A 88 -16.55 -2.41 6.50
C THR A 88 -16.25 -3.64 7.35
N SER A 89 -14.96 -3.93 7.59
CA SER A 89 -14.50 -5.01 8.47
C SER A 89 -14.09 -4.56 9.87
N GLY A 90 -14.43 -3.32 10.25
CA GLY A 90 -14.16 -2.77 11.58
C GLY A 90 -12.78 -2.12 11.73
N GLY A 91 -12.19 -1.72 10.60
CA GLY A 91 -10.98 -0.89 10.51
C GLY A 91 -9.79 -1.58 9.85
N TRP A 92 -8.66 -0.86 9.79
CA TRP A 92 -7.41 -1.37 9.21
C TRP A 92 -7.09 -2.78 9.73
N PHE A 93 -6.71 -3.70 8.84
CA PHE A 93 -6.45 -5.09 9.21
C PHE A 93 -5.19 -5.23 10.07
N ALA A 94 -4.22 -4.35 9.86
CA ALA A 94 -3.03 -4.19 10.66
C ALA A 94 -2.48 -2.75 10.49
N GLY A 95 -1.23 -2.51 10.90
CA GLY A 95 -0.65 -1.18 10.96
C GLY A 95 -0.97 -0.47 12.28
N GLU A 96 -0.13 0.49 12.67
CA GLU A 96 -0.27 1.22 13.93
C GLU A 96 -0.01 2.71 13.71
N ASN A 97 -0.96 3.54 14.15
CA ASN A 97 -0.83 4.98 14.01
C ASN A 97 0.22 5.56 14.99
N ASP A 98 0.25 5.04 16.22
CA ASP A 98 1.33 5.37 17.15
C ASP A 98 2.60 4.66 16.69
N GLY A 99 3.68 5.42 16.49
CA GLY A 99 4.89 4.92 15.84
C GLY A 99 4.81 4.74 14.31
N ARG A 100 3.64 4.93 13.68
CA ARG A 100 3.46 4.96 12.21
C ARG A 100 3.95 3.70 11.49
N TYR A 101 3.59 2.54 12.01
CA TYR A 101 3.89 1.25 11.39
C TYR A 101 2.92 0.96 10.26
N THR A 102 3.45 0.52 9.11
CA THR A 102 2.64 0.20 7.94
C THR A 102 1.85 -1.09 8.10
N MET A 103 0.70 -1.14 7.44
CA MET A 103 -0.02 -2.38 7.17
C MET A 103 0.57 -3.05 5.94
N GLU A 104 1.16 -4.23 6.10
CA GLU A 104 1.89 -4.97 5.08
C GLU A 104 1.19 -6.29 4.75
N ARG A 105 1.18 -6.69 3.47
CA ARG A 105 0.61 -7.98 3.06
C ARG A 105 1.64 -9.10 3.27
N THR A 106 1.23 -10.19 3.91
CA THR A 106 2.09 -11.35 4.20
C THR A 106 2.36 -12.21 2.95
N ASP A 107 1.30 -12.67 2.27
CA ASP A 107 1.40 -13.45 1.03
C ASP A 107 0.76 -12.68 -0.15
N PRO A 108 1.56 -12.22 -1.14
CA PRO A 108 1.04 -11.50 -2.30
C PRO A 108 0.19 -12.37 -3.24
N GLY A 109 0.23 -13.71 -3.09
CA GLY A 109 -0.66 -14.63 -3.81
C GLY A 109 -2.05 -14.77 -3.19
N SER A 110 -2.21 -14.37 -1.93
CA SER A 110 -3.47 -14.45 -1.21
C SER A 110 -4.32 -13.18 -1.38
N PRO A 111 -5.66 -13.26 -1.41
CA PRO A 111 -6.54 -12.11 -1.65
C PRO A 111 -6.43 -11.02 -0.59
N GLY A 112 -6.61 -9.76 -0.98
CA GLY A 112 -6.59 -8.61 -0.06
C GLY A 112 -7.72 -8.55 0.94
N THR A 113 -8.80 -9.27 0.64
CA THR A 113 -9.95 -9.45 1.53
C THR A 113 -9.67 -10.35 2.72
N THR A 114 -8.55 -11.10 2.71
CA THR A 114 -8.19 -12.01 3.81
C THR A 114 -7.54 -11.21 4.92
N LYS A 115 -8.30 -10.85 5.97
CA LYS A 115 -7.80 -10.05 7.10
C LYS A 115 -6.47 -10.56 7.70
N ASN A 116 -6.34 -11.87 7.90
CA ASN A 116 -5.12 -12.48 8.47
C ASN A 116 -3.95 -12.59 7.48
N ASN A 117 -4.10 -12.08 6.24
CA ASN A 117 -3.00 -11.96 5.28
C ASN A 117 -2.31 -10.59 5.36
N TRP A 118 -2.62 -9.81 6.40
CA TRP A 118 -2.05 -8.51 6.66
C TRP A 118 -1.44 -8.50 8.05
N HIS A 119 -0.29 -7.85 8.19
CA HIS A 119 0.41 -7.69 9.46
C HIS A 119 0.97 -6.27 9.58
N THR A 120 1.31 -5.88 10.81
CA THR A 120 1.99 -4.62 11.10
C THR A 120 3.48 -4.81 10.85
N ASN A 121 4.15 -3.85 10.22
CA ASN A 121 5.60 -3.88 10.07
C ASN A 121 6.31 -4.21 11.40
N ASP A 122 7.34 -5.05 11.34
CA ASP A 122 8.03 -5.58 12.54
C ASP A 122 8.92 -4.54 13.28
N GLY A 123 9.11 -3.34 12.72
CA GLY A 123 10.00 -2.31 13.25
C GLY A 123 11.50 -2.58 13.12
N ILE A 124 11.87 -3.71 12.52
CA ILE A 124 13.24 -4.19 12.34
C ILE A 124 13.59 -4.14 10.85
N THR A 125 12.76 -4.79 10.04
CA THR A 125 12.80 -4.82 8.58
C THR A 125 12.15 -3.55 8.06
N ARG A 126 12.98 -2.54 7.85
CA ARG A 126 12.56 -1.21 7.39
C ARG A 126 13.62 -0.58 6.51
N ASN A 127 13.19 0.33 5.65
CA ASN A 127 14.07 1.18 4.88
C ASN A 127 13.54 2.60 4.80
N SER A 128 14.35 3.47 4.21
CA SER A 128 14.00 4.86 3.92
C SER A 128 13.80 5.75 5.13
N THR A 129 13.67 7.04 4.85
CA THR A 129 13.44 8.08 5.87
C THR A 129 12.25 8.95 5.53
N ASP A 130 11.54 9.43 6.56
CA ASP A 130 10.48 10.41 6.40
C ASP A 130 11.05 11.80 6.07
N ALA A 131 10.16 12.78 5.81
CA ALA A 131 10.53 14.17 5.52
C ALA A 131 11.52 14.77 6.55
N ASP A 132 11.33 14.41 7.83
CA ASP A 132 12.13 14.87 8.97
C ASP A 132 13.46 14.09 9.10
N GLY A 133 13.66 13.04 8.31
CA GLY A 133 14.86 12.20 8.31
C GLY A 133 14.82 11.06 9.33
N ASN A 134 13.66 10.77 9.94
CA ASN A 134 13.51 9.62 10.83
C ASN A 134 13.32 8.34 10.02
N PRO A 135 13.76 7.17 10.52
CA PRO A 135 13.45 5.89 9.88
C PRO A 135 11.95 5.68 9.77
N ILE A 136 11.49 5.25 8.60
CA ILE A 136 10.10 4.83 8.40
C ILE A 136 9.93 3.42 8.98
N ASN A 137 8.80 3.15 9.64
CA ASN A 137 8.45 1.79 10.08
C ASN A 137 7.63 1.09 9.00
N GLY A 138 8.29 0.81 7.88
CA GLY A 138 7.72 0.17 6.70
C GLY A 138 8.80 -0.08 5.64
N THR A 139 8.43 -0.78 4.57
CA THR A 139 9.37 -1.21 3.53
C THR A 139 9.06 -0.67 2.13
N PRO A 140 8.97 0.67 1.92
CA PRO A 140 8.62 1.20 0.61
C PRO A 140 9.62 0.75 -0.47
N LYS A 141 9.08 0.34 -1.63
CA LYS A 141 9.78 -0.24 -2.79
C LYS A 141 10.63 -1.48 -2.47
N SER A 142 10.32 -2.17 -1.38
CA SER A 142 11.07 -3.34 -0.89
C SER A 142 10.12 -4.45 -0.44
N GLU A 143 10.65 -5.67 -0.27
CA GLU A 143 9.85 -6.79 0.27
C GLU A 143 9.34 -6.45 1.69
N ASN A 144 8.06 -6.75 1.93
CA ASN A 144 7.42 -6.58 3.23
C ASN A 144 8.18 -7.33 4.32
N SER A 145 8.05 -6.84 5.55
CA SER A 145 8.58 -7.54 6.71
C SER A 145 7.96 -8.94 6.85
N LYS A 146 8.66 -9.81 7.58
CA LYS A 146 8.15 -11.15 7.84
C LYS A 146 7.41 -11.14 9.16
N GLU A 147 6.17 -11.59 9.14
CA GLU A 147 5.45 -11.90 10.36
C GLU A 147 6.20 -13.02 11.10
N PHE A 148 6.91 -12.66 12.16
CA PHE A 148 7.51 -13.64 13.06
C PHE A 148 6.38 -14.28 13.86
N TRP A 149 5.91 -15.45 13.42
CA TRP A 149 5.15 -16.35 14.29
C TRP A 149 6.06 -16.79 15.44
N ASN A 150 6.05 -16.05 16.53
CA ASN A 150 6.29 -16.65 17.83
C ASN A 150 5.05 -17.49 18.16
N GLN A 151 4.98 -18.71 17.62
CA GLN A 151 4.08 -19.70 18.24
C GLN A 151 4.65 -20.04 19.63
N PRO A 152 3.80 -20.07 20.68
CA PRO A 152 4.22 -20.55 21.99
C PRO A 152 4.68 -22.01 21.98
#